data_AF-A0A0D0CLU9-F1
#
_entry.id   AF-A0A0D0CLU9-F1
#
_cell.length_a   1.000
_cell.length_b   1.000
_cell.length_c   1.000
_cell.angle_alpha   90.00
_cell.angle_beta   90.00
_cell.angle_gamma   90.00
#
_symmetry.space_group_name_H-M   'P 1'
#
loop_
_entity.id
_entity.type
_entity.pdbx_description
1 polymer ?
#
loop_
_entity_poly.entity_id
_entity_poly.type
_entity_poly.pdbx_seq_one_letter_code
_entity_poly.pdbx_strand_id
1 'polypeptide(L)'
;MTFEFHGGIMTYEHLRAEYTRSQQLRDSQIANITQNIMLHTSLFEQGMSSAAGILIQLSALFDISGYGTFGPDSMASLVNRDTVREIEQAFPRTNMAEVDQELQALAESKPTCLLNHFPIYQDDRALGPDPASDSH
;
A
#
# COMPACT_ATOMS: atom_id res chain seq x y z
N MET A 1 4.23 15.48 -3.13
CA MET A 1 4.40 14.20 -3.85
C MET A 1 4.41 13.08 -2.83
N THR A 2 3.55 12.08 -3.02
CA THR A 2 3.34 10.94 -2.10
C THR A 2 4.44 9.91 -2.29
N PHE A 3 4.69 9.04 -1.30
CA PHE A 3 5.77 8.06 -1.40
C PHE A 3 5.49 6.99 -2.47
N GLU A 4 4.21 6.70 -2.72
CA GLU A 4 3.77 5.74 -3.73
C GLU A 4 4.11 6.22 -5.14
N PHE A 5 3.83 7.51 -5.44
CA PHE A 5 4.19 8.08 -6.73
C PHE A 5 5.69 8.25 -6.88
N HIS A 6 6.39 8.67 -5.83
CA HIS A 6 7.85 8.78 -5.87
C HIS A 6 8.51 7.41 -6.10
N GLY A 7 8.10 6.39 -5.34
CA GLY A 7 8.59 5.02 -5.49
C GLY A 7 8.23 4.41 -6.85
N GLY A 8 7.04 4.70 -7.38
CA GLY A 8 6.64 4.29 -8.72
C GLY A 8 7.52 4.90 -9.82
N ILE A 9 7.81 6.22 -9.74
CA ILE A 9 8.70 6.90 -10.69
C ILE A 9 10.12 6.33 -10.60
N MET A 10 10.66 6.16 -9.38
CA MET A 10 11.98 5.55 -9.19
C MET A 10 12.04 4.13 -9.75
N THR A 11 11.00 3.34 -9.54
CA THR A 11 10.91 1.97 -10.08
C THR A 11 10.85 1.99 -11.60
N TYR A 12 10.08 2.89 -12.20
CA TYR A 12 10.03 3.04 -13.65
C TYR A 12 11.42 3.32 -14.23
N GLU A 13 12.12 4.33 -13.69
CA GLU A 13 13.46 4.72 -14.14
C GLU A 13 14.46 3.57 -13.97
N HIS A 14 14.45 2.89 -12.82
CA HIS A 14 15.31 1.75 -12.56
C HIS A 14 15.04 0.59 -13.53
N LEU A 15 13.78 0.19 -13.67
CA LEU A 15 13.42 -0.94 -14.52
C LEU A 15 13.74 -0.68 -15.99
N ARG A 16 13.52 0.55 -16.46
CA ARG A 16 13.82 0.95 -17.83
C ARG A 16 15.32 0.99 -18.08
N ALA A 17 16.11 1.49 -17.14
CA ALA A 17 17.57 1.56 -17.27
C ALA A 17 18.20 0.16 -17.33
N GLU A 18 17.73 -0.76 -16.48
CA GLU A 18 18.37 -2.05 -16.26
C GLU A 18 17.83 -3.15 -17.20
N TYR A 19 16.51 -3.24 -17.40
CA TYR A 19 15.89 -4.41 -18.01
C TYR A 19 15.41 -4.20 -19.45
N THR A 20 15.29 -2.96 -19.92
CA THR A 20 14.96 -2.70 -21.33
C THR A 20 16.13 -3.08 -22.26
N ARG A 21 17.38 -2.89 -21.80
CA ARG A 21 18.58 -3.25 -22.57
C ARG A 21 18.74 -4.76 -22.76
N SER A 22 18.40 -5.53 -21.73
CA SER A 22 18.46 -7.00 -21.75
C SER A 22 17.20 -7.66 -22.32
N GLN A 23 16.18 -6.87 -22.71
CA GLN A 23 14.85 -7.33 -23.14
C GLN A 23 14.16 -8.29 -22.15
N GLN A 24 14.56 -8.28 -20.89
CA GLN A 24 13.95 -9.14 -19.87
C GLN A 24 12.53 -8.68 -19.51
N LEU A 25 12.25 -7.39 -19.66
CA LEU A 25 10.92 -6.81 -19.45
C LEU A 25 10.52 -5.96 -20.65
N ARG A 26 9.27 -6.13 -21.09
CA ARG A 26 8.63 -5.26 -22.07
C ARG A 26 8.13 -3.99 -21.40
N ASP A 27 8.00 -2.90 -22.16
CA ASP A 27 7.51 -1.61 -21.65
C ASP A 27 6.15 -1.72 -20.95
N SER A 28 5.24 -2.58 -21.44
CA SER A 28 3.94 -2.83 -20.80
C SER A 28 4.06 -3.51 -19.44
N GLN A 29 5.07 -4.35 -19.23
CA GLN A 29 5.34 -4.99 -17.93
C GLN A 29 5.93 -3.97 -16.95
N ILE A 30 6.85 -3.12 -17.42
CA ILE A 30 7.41 -2.02 -16.63
C ILE A 30 6.30 -1.07 -16.19
N ALA A 31 5.46 -0.62 -17.12
CA ALA A 31 4.33 0.25 -16.83
C ALA A 31 3.34 -0.37 -15.83
N ASN A 32 3.06 -1.67 -15.96
CA ASN A 32 2.18 -2.39 -15.02
C ASN A 32 2.80 -2.45 -13.60
N ILE A 33 4.09 -2.79 -13.47
CA ILE A 33 4.77 -2.80 -12.16
C ILE A 33 4.75 -1.40 -11.53
N THR A 34 5.12 -0.38 -12.31
CA THR A 34 5.08 1.02 -11.88
C THR A 34 3.69 1.42 -11.38
N GLN A 35 2.64 1.13 -12.15
CA GLN A 35 1.26 1.44 -11.76
C GLN A 35 0.86 0.72 -10.47
N ASN A 36 1.19 -0.57 -10.33
CA ASN A 36 0.85 -1.33 -9.13
C ASN A 36 1.54 -0.75 -7.89
N ILE A 37 2.80 -0.30 -7.99
CA ILE A 37 3.49 0.39 -6.88
C ILE A 37 2.86 1.75 -6.59
N MET A 38 2.42 2.50 -7.61
CA MET A 38 1.77 3.79 -7.38
C MET A 38 0.42 3.66 -6.67
N LEU A 39 -0.27 2.53 -6.83
CA LEU A 39 -1.65 2.35 -6.40
C LEU A 39 -1.81 1.33 -5.27
N HIS A 40 -0.73 0.71 -4.77
CA HIS A 40 -0.85 -0.36 -3.78
C HIS A 40 -1.51 0.07 -2.46
N THR A 41 -1.43 1.34 -2.08
CA THR A 41 -2.12 1.90 -0.92
C THR A 41 -3.52 2.44 -1.25
N SER A 42 -3.95 2.43 -2.52
CA SER A 42 -5.26 2.97 -2.92
C SER A 42 -6.31 1.86 -2.92
N LEU A 43 -7.17 1.80 -1.89
CA LEU A 43 -8.31 0.88 -1.90
C LEU A 43 -9.33 1.36 -2.93
N PHE A 44 -9.57 0.55 -3.95
CA PHE A 44 -10.57 0.85 -4.99
C PHE A 44 -11.94 0.34 -4.55
N GLU A 45 -12.88 1.24 -4.24
CA GLU A 45 -14.29 0.87 -4.07
C GLU A 45 -14.94 0.48 -5.41
N GLN A 46 -14.45 1.08 -6.51
CA GLN A 46 -14.92 0.86 -7.88
C GLN A 46 -13.74 0.90 -8.86
N GLY A 47 -13.82 0.14 -9.95
CA GLY A 47 -12.79 0.06 -10.99
C GLY A 47 -12.10 -1.30 -11.06
N MET A 48 -11.04 -1.39 -11.87
CA MET A 48 -10.24 -2.61 -12.04
C MET A 48 -8.77 -2.29 -11.77
N SER A 49 -8.15 -3.09 -10.91
CA SER A 49 -6.69 -3.21 -10.80
C SER A 49 -6.23 -4.49 -11.52
N SER A 50 -4.94 -4.58 -11.83
CA SER A 50 -4.39 -5.84 -12.31
C SER A 50 -4.42 -6.89 -11.20
N ALA A 51 -4.46 -8.18 -11.54
CA ALA A 51 -4.37 -9.25 -10.53
C ALA A 51 -3.10 -9.11 -9.67
N ALA A 52 -1.98 -8.71 -10.27
CA ALA A 52 -0.75 -8.42 -9.54
C ALA A 52 -0.89 -7.21 -8.60
N GLY A 53 -1.59 -6.16 -9.02
CA GLY A 53 -1.87 -4.98 -8.19
C GLY A 53 -2.70 -5.32 -6.96
N ILE A 54 -3.76 -6.14 -7.12
CA ILE A 54 -4.57 -6.62 -5.99
C ILE A 54 -3.73 -7.46 -5.03
N LEU A 55 -2.89 -8.38 -5.54
CA LEU A 55 -2.04 -9.20 -4.68
C LEU A 55 -1.02 -8.37 -3.90
N ILE A 56 -0.41 -7.35 -4.52
CA ILE A 56 0.52 -6.44 -3.84
C ILE A 56 -0.20 -5.67 -2.73
N GLN A 57 -1.39 -5.13 -3.03
CA GLN A 57 -2.19 -4.41 -2.05
C GLN A 57 -2.59 -5.28 -0.86
N LEU A 58 -3.12 -6.48 -1.11
CA LEU A 58 -3.50 -7.41 -0.06
C LEU A 58 -2.29 -7.85 0.77
N SER A 59 -1.14 -8.09 0.12
CA SER A 59 0.09 -8.48 0.82
C SER A 59 0.61 -7.35 1.70
N ALA A 60 0.62 -6.11 1.22
CA ALA A 60 1.05 -4.94 1.99
C ALA A 60 0.13 -4.68 3.18
N LEU A 61 -1.19 -4.76 2.97
CA LEU A 61 -2.18 -4.61 4.06
C LEU A 61 -2.02 -5.72 5.10
N PHE A 62 -1.92 -6.97 4.64
CA PHE A 62 -1.73 -8.13 5.51
C PHE A 62 -0.45 -8.01 6.32
N ASP A 63 0.64 -7.58 5.69
CA ASP A 63 1.91 -7.43 6.37
C ASP A 63 1.88 -6.29 7.39
N ILE A 64 1.20 -5.16 7.13
CA ILE A 64 1.11 -4.08 8.13
C ILE A 64 0.18 -4.46 9.28
N SER A 65 -0.99 -5.03 8.98
CA SER A 65 -2.05 -5.20 9.98
C SER A 65 -1.98 -6.53 10.73
N GLY A 66 -1.34 -7.55 10.15
CA GLY A 66 -1.18 -8.88 10.72
C GLY A 66 -2.33 -9.86 10.44
N TYR A 67 -2.11 -11.14 10.78
CA TYR A 67 -3.06 -12.22 10.43
C TYR A 67 -4.45 -12.11 11.07
N GLY A 68 -4.55 -11.47 12.23
CA GLY A 68 -5.78 -11.39 13.03
C GLY A 68 -6.44 -10.01 13.07
N THR A 69 -6.06 -9.07 12.18
CA THR A 69 -6.55 -7.67 12.24
C THR A 69 -8.05 -7.55 12.27
N PHE A 70 -8.75 -8.39 11.50
CA PHE A 70 -10.20 -8.32 11.35
C PHE A 70 -10.91 -9.33 12.27
N GLY A 71 -10.21 -9.84 13.30
CA GLY A 71 -10.69 -10.81 14.26
C GLY A 71 -9.93 -12.15 14.22
N PRO A 72 -10.17 -13.04 15.21
CA PRO A 72 -9.62 -14.39 15.18
C PRO A 72 -10.00 -15.11 13.88
N ASP A 73 -9.01 -15.68 13.20
CA ASP A 73 -9.17 -16.45 11.96
C ASP A 73 -9.80 -15.72 10.77
N SER A 74 -9.87 -14.37 10.81
CA SER A 74 -10.47 -13.57 9.73
C SER A 74 -9.81 -13.79 8.37
N MET A 75 -8.53 -14.20 8.36
CA MET A 75 -7.73 -14.45 7.15
C MET A 75 -7.59 -15.95 6.81
N ALA A 76 -8.17 -16.86 7.59
CA ALA A 76 -7.96 -18.31 7.43
C ALA A 76 -8.49 -18.86 6.09
N SER A 77 -9.45 -18.17 5.46
CA SER A 77 -9.96 -18.52 4.13
C SER A 77 -9.09 -18.01 2.99
N LEU A 78 -8.17 -17.08 3.25
CA LEU A 78 -7.30 -16.44 2.25
C LEU A 78 -5.87 -16.98 2.29
N VAL A 79 -5.32 -17.19 3.48
CA VAL A 79 -3.96 -17.69 3.67
C VAL A 79 -3.89 -18.61 4.90
N ASN A 80 -3.18 -19.73 4.77
CA ASN A 80 -3.01 -20.68 5.86
C ASN A 80 -2.05 -20.10 6.94
N ARG A 81 -2.39 -20.27 8.22
CA ARG A 81 -1.58 -19.75 9.33
C ARG A 81 -0.16 -20.35 9.37
N ASP A 82 0.01 -21.62 8.98
CA ASP A 82 1.32 -22.27 8.95
C ASP A 82 2.22 -21.64 7.88
N THR A 83 1.67 -21.30 6.71
CA THR A 83 2.40 -20.54 5.67
C THR A 83 2.88 -19.18 6.19
N VAL A 84 2.05 -18.49 6.96
CA VAL A 84 2.44 -17.20 7.55
C VAL A 84 3.57 -17.37 8.56
N ARG A 85 3.51 -18.43 9.39
CA ARG A 85 4.59 -18.75 10.34
C ARG A 85 5.90 -19.09 9.64
N GLU A 86 5.85 -19.85 8.54
CA GLU A 86 7.02 -20.16 7.73
C GLU A 86 7.66 -18.89 7.16
N ILE A 87 6.85 -17.96 6.65
CA ILE A 87 7.33 -16.67 6.13
C ILE A 87 7.95 -15.82 7.25
N GLU A 88 7.28 -15.68 8.39
CA GLU A 88 7.78 -14.90 9.53
C GLU A 88 9.08 -15.48 10.12
N GLN A 89 9.29 -16.79 10.03
CA GLN A 89 10.53 -17.44 10.43
C GLN A 89 11.67 -17.21 9.44
N ALA A 90 11.36 -17.25 8.13
CA ALA A 90 12.35 -17.03 7.07
C ALA A 90 12.73 -15.54 6.92
N PHE A 91 11.77 -14.64 7.15
CA PHE A 91 11.90 -13.20 7.05
C PHE A 91 11.38 -12.56 8.36
N PRO A 92 12.22 -12.53 9.41
CA PRO A 92 11.84 -11.95 10.69
C PRO A 92 11.40 -10.50 10.53
N ARG A 93 10.24 -10.18 11.11
CA ARG A 93 9.69 -8.82 11.09
C ARG A 93 10.64 -7.86 11.80
N THR A 94 10.80 -6.68 11.23
CA THR A 94 11.43 -5.55 11.92
C THR A 94 10.48 -4.99 12.99
N ASN A 95 10.94 -4.00 13.76
CA ASN A 95 10.12 -3.34 14.75
C ASN A 95 8.94 -2.61 14.07
N MET A 96 7.76 -3.23 14.05
CA MET A 96 6.58 -2.65 13.41
C MET A 96 6.14 -1.31 14.03
N ALA A 97 6.55 -1.02 15.27
CA ALA A 97 6.29 0.27 15.88
C ALA A 97 7.09 1.41 15.21
N GLU A 98 8.28 1.12 14.67
CA GLU A 98 9.05 2.10 13.89
C GLU A 98 8.37 2.37 12.55
N VAL A 99 7.87 1.33 11.88
CA VAL A 99 7.10 1.46 10.63
C VAL A 99 5.85 2.31 10.86
N ASP A 100 5.11 2.05 11.94
CA ASP A 100 3.90 2.83 12.27
C ASP A 100 4.23 4.31 12.56
N GLN A 101 5.31 4.59 13.31
CA GLN A 101 5.79 5.95 13.56
C GLN A 101 6.20 6.67 12.28
N GLU A 102 6.88 5.99 11.35
CA GLU A 102 7.26 6.57 10.06
C GLU A 102 6.05 6.88 9.20
N LEU A 103 5.05 5.99 9.17
CA LEU A 103 3.78 6.20 8.47
C LEU A 103 3.02 7.39 9.07
N GLN A 104 2.98 7.51 10.40
CA GLN A 104 2.37 8.66 11.07
C GLN A 104 3.11 9.97 10.77
N ALA A 105 4.44 9.99 10.85
CA ALA A 105 5.24 11.16 10.52
C ALA A 105 5.05 11.59 9.05
N LEU A 106 4.88 10.63 8.14
CA LEU A 106 4.58 10.88 6.73
C LEU A 106 3.16 11.47 6.56
N ALA A 107 2.19 10.93 7.30
CA ALA A 107 0.81 11.40 7.33
C ALA A 107 0.68 12.85 7.83
N GLU A 108 1.51 13.24 8.80
CA GLU A 108 1.58 14.60 9.36
C GLU A 108 2.33 15.57 8.42
N SER A 109 3.51 15.16 7.93
CA SER A 109 4.35 16.03 7.09
C SER A 109 3.83 16.21 5.66
N LYS A 110 3.01 15.27 5.17
CA LYS A 110 2.43 15.30 3.81
C LYS A 110 0.93 15.03 3.88
N PRO A 111 0.10 16.02 4.28
CA PRO A 111 -1.33 15.84 4.50
C PRO A 111 -2.10 15.37 3.25
N THR A 112 -1.59 15.65 2.05
CA THR A 112 -2.17 15.22 0.76
C THR A 112 -1.61 13.87 0.24
N CYS A 113 -0.93 13.10 1.09
CA CYS A 113 -0.44 11.76 0.76
C CYS A 113 -1.60 10.78 0.54
N LEU A 114 -1.47 9.84 -0.39
CA LEU A 114 -2.47 8.80 -0.63
C LEU A 114 -2.73 7.94 0.62
N LEU A 115 -1.68 7.68 1.41
CA LEU A 115 -1.77 7.05 2.73
C LEU A 115 -2.81 7.69 3.66
N ASN A 116 -2.99 9.01 3.63
CA ASN A 116 -3.97 9.71 4.49
C ASN A 116 -5.42 9.46 4.06
N HIS A 117 -5.61 8.90 2.88
CA HIS A 117 -6.92 8.50 2.38
C HIS A 117 -7.21 7.03 2.65
N PHE A 118 -6.32 6.31 3.36
CA PHE A 118 -6.59 4.95 3.79
C PHE A 118 -7.60 4.96 4.95
N PRO A 119 -8.65 4.11 4.92
CA PRO A 119 -9.71 4.12 5.93
C PRO A 119 -9.22 3.95 7.37
N ILE A 120 -8.11 3.23 7.57
CA ILE A 120 -7.55 2.95 8.90
C ILE A 120 -6.95 4.21 9.55
N TYR A 121 -6.55 5.21 8.76
CA TYR A 121 -6.00 6.48 9.26
C TYR A 121 -7.04 7.61 9.35
N GLN A 122 -8.31 7.33 9.03
CA GLN A 122 -9.38 8.33 8.98
C GLN A 122 -10.16 8.48 10.30
N ASP A 123 -9.98 7.57 11.27
CA ASP A 123 -10.88 7.48 12.43
C ASP A 123 -10.67 8.54 13.53
N ASP A 124 -9.67 9.43 13.39
CA ASP A 124 -9.45 10.55 14.33
C ASP A 124 -9.34 11.94 13.68
N ARG A 125 -9.43 12.05 12.36
CA ARG A 125 -9.54 13.36 11.68
C ARG A 125 -11.00 13.62 11.40
N ALA A 126 -11.68 14.12 12.43
CA ALA A 126 -12.91 14.87 12.30
C ALA A 126 -12.91 15.63 10.97
N LEU A 127 -13.91 15.32 10.14
CA LEU A 127 -14.36 16.19 9.08
C LEU A 127 -14.28 17.62 9.61
N GLY A 128 -13.31 18.38 9.12
CA GLY A 128 -13.31 19.82 9.34
C GLY A 128 -14.68 20.36 8.92
N PRO A 129 -15.20 21.40 9.59
CA PRO A 129 -16.56 21.85 9.34
C PRO A 129 -16.75 22.10 7.85
N ASP A 130 -17.82 21.51 7.32
CA ASP A 130 -18.23 21.65 5.93
C ASP A 130 -18.33 23.15 5.61
N PRO A 131 -17.58 23.68 4.64
CA PRO A 131 -17.63 25.10 4.29
C PRO A 131 -18.98 25.52 3.66
N ALA A 132 -19.95 24.61 3.55
CA ALA A 132 -21.28 24.89 3.00
C ALA A 132 -22.37 25.27 4.02
N SER A 133 -22.09 25.34 5.33
CA SER A 133 -23.15 25.69 6.31
C SER A 133 -23.35 27.18 6.59
N ASP A 134 -22.58 28.09 5.97
CA ASP A 134 -22.74 29.55 6.15
C ASP A 134 -23.62 30.17 5.04
N SER A 135 -24.79 29.60 4.82
CA SER A 135 -25.82 30.21 3.96
C SER A 135 -27.19 29.81 4.44
N HIS A 136 -27.71 30.49 5.47
CA HIS A 136 -29.12 30.90 5.61
C HIS A 136 -29.33 31.83 6.81
#